data_AF-A0A7M3IAP6-F1
#
_entry.id   AF-A0A7M3IAP6-F1
#
_cell.length_a   1.000
_cell.length_b   1.000
_cell.length_c   1.000
_cell.angle_alpha   90.00
_cell.angle_beta   90.00
_cell.angle_gamma   90.00
#
_symmetry.space_group_name_H-M   'P 1'
#
loop_
_entity.id
_entity.type
_entity.pdbx_description
1 polymer ?
#
loop_
_entity_poly.entity_id
_entity_poly.type
_entity_poly.pdbx_seq_one_letter_code
_entity_poly.pdbx_strand_id
1 'polypeptide(L)'
;KPVVKIASSAGAAAQSTTVFHKEKTIMNIGEQIKSFENKRAALAASLEEVMTKAAEEGRTLDVEEEEHYDNTAAEIRQVDAHLKRLRELEAGKAATAQPVKQAGNGNVAAVASAPVIRVEQKLDKGIGFARFAKSLAAAKGVRSEALEVARRQYPDDSRLHHVLKSAVGAGTTTDPQWAGSLSEY
;
A
#
# COMPACT_ATOMS: atom_id res chain seq x y z
N LYS A 1 37.08 -10.07 -41.35
CA LYS A 1 35.73 -10.24 -40.75
C LYS A 1 35.88 -10.64 -39.28
N PRO A 2 35.71 -9.73 -38.32
CA PRO A 2 35.48 -10.10 -36.93
C PRO A 2 34.03 -9.80 -36.52
N VAL A 3 33.37 -10.80 -35.93
CA VAL A 3 31.99 -10.73 -35.43
C VAL A 3 32.00 -10.08 -34.05
N VAL A 4 31.36 -8.92 -33.91
CA VAL A 4 31.14 -8.26 -32.62
C VAL A 4 29.99 -8.99 -31.91
N LYS A 5 30.28 -9.67 -30.80
CA LYS A 5 29.25 -10.21 -29.90
C LYS A 5 28.83 -9.10 -28.92
N ILE A 6 27.68 -8.48 -29.17
CA ILE A 6 27.00 -7.65 -28.18
C ILE A 6 26.30 -8.54 -27.15
N ALA A 7 26.98 -8.87 -26.06
CA ALA A 7 26.31 -9.41 -24.88
C ALA A 7 25.63 -8.26 -24.14
N SER A 8 24.44 -7.87 -24.58
CA SER A 8 23.54 -7.04 -23.78
C SER A 8 22.95 -7.94 -22.69
N SER A 9 23.57 -7.98 -21.51
CA SER A 9 22.94 -8.62 -20.35
C SER A 9 21.77 -7.75 -19.89
N ALA A 10 20.58 -8.07 -20.42
CA ALA A 10 19.33 -7.63 -19.86
C ALA A 10 19.21 -8.22 -18.45
N GLY A 11 19.21 -7.36 -17.42
CA GLY A 11 19.07 -7.83 -16.05
C GLY A 11 19.58 -6.88 -14.97
N ALA A 12 19.33 -5.57 -15.08
CA ALA A 12 19.37 -4.72 -13.90
C ALA A 12 18.06 -4.94 -13.12
N ALA A 13 18.12 -5.75 -12.07
CA ALA A 13 17.00 -5.93 -11.14
C ALA A 13 16.59 -4.57 -10.59
N ALA A 14 15.37 -4.12 -10.93
CA ALA A 14 14.78 -2.93 -10.35
C ALA A 14 14.70 -3.11 -8.83
N GLN A 15 15.52 -2.38 -8.09
CA GLN A 15 15.41 -2.32 -6.65
C GLN A 15 14.07 -1.66 -6.32
N SER A 16 13.08 -2.44 -5.90
CA SER A 16 11.83 -1.92 -5.38
C SER A 16 12.12 -1.26 -4.05
N THR A 17 12.46 0.03 -4.09
CA THR A 17 12.52 0.86 -2.89
C THR A 17 11.08 1.04 -2.40
N THR A 18 10.67 0.20 -1.45
CA THR A 18 9.43 0.41 -0.69
C THR A 18 9.65 1.62 0.21
N VAL A 19 9.41 2.82 -0.34
CA VAL A 19 9.44 4.06 0.43
C VAL A 19 8.18 4.07 1.30
N PHE A 20 8.34 3.67 2.56
CA PHE A 20 7.39 4.00 3.62
C PHE A 20 7.38 5.52 3.75
N HIS A 21 6.44 6.16 3.07
CA HIS A 21 6.20 7.59 3.21
C HIS A 21 5.68 7.80 4.63
N LYS A 22 6.56 8.31 5.51
CA LYS A 22 6.16 8.89 6.80
C LYS A 22 5.02 9.86 6.52
N GLU A 23 3.85 9.54 7.05
CA GLU A 23 2.56 10.16 6.77
C GLU A 23 2.58 11.65 7.18
N LYS A 24 3.11 12.50 6.30
CA LYS A 24 2.50 13.81 6.11
C LYS A 24 1.15 13.46 5.50
N THR A 25 0.08 13.59 6.28
CA THR A 25 -1.30 13.48 5.78
C THR A 25 -1.46 14.49 4.65
N ILE A 26 -1.12 14.06 3.44
CA ILE A 26 -1.44 14.80 2.23
C ILE A 26 -2.95 14.69 2.18
N MET A 27 -3.64 15.75 2.63
CA MET A 27 -5.10 15.83 2.63
C MET A 27 -5.62 15.26 1.31
N ASN A 28 -6.59 14.35 1.41
CA ASN A 28 -7.22 13.79 0.23
C ASN A 28 -7.83 14.94 -0.60
N ILE A 29 -7.92 14.79 -1.92
CA ILE A 29 -8.51 15.79 -2.82
C ILE A 29 -9.92 16.20 -2.35
N GLY A 30 -10.72 15.27 -1.84
CA GLY A 30 -12.03 15.60 -1.26
C GLY A 30 -11.93 16.48 -0.01
N GLU A 31 -10.93 16.28 0.84
CA GLU A 31 -10.66 17.13 2.01
C GLU A 31 -10.11 18.50 1.61
N GLN A 32 -9.28 18.54 0.56
CA GLN A 32 -8.79 19.79 -0.04
C GLN A 32 -9.94 20.61 -0.62
N ILE A 33 -10.87 19.99 -1.35
CA ILE A 33 -12.04 20.68 -1.89
C ILE A 33 -12.86 21.30 -0.74
N LYS A 34 -13.15 20.54 0.31
CA LYS A 34 -13.90 21.03 1.47
C LYS A 34 -13.19 22.21 2.17
N SER A 35 -11.87 22.14 2.33
CA SER A 35 -11.13 23.23 2.99
C SER A 35 -11.13 24.52 2.16
N PHE A 36 -11.02 24.43 0.83
CA PHE A 36 -11.13 25.58 -0.06
C PHE A 36 -12.56 26.13 -0.16
N GLU A 37 -13.58 25.28 -0.11
CA GLU A 37 -14.99 25.70 -0.03
C GLU A 37 -15.27 26.47 1.27
N ASN A 38 -14.76 25.98 2.40
CA ASN A 38 -14.85 26.69 3.68
C ASN A 38 -14.11 28.03 3.62
N LYS A 39 -12.91 28.08 3.02
CA LYS A 39 -12.17 29.33 2.84
C LYS A 39 -12.95 30.32 1.98
N ARG A 40 -13.55 29.88 0.86
CA ARG A 40 -14.40 30.71 0.01
C ARG A 40 -15.59 31.27 0.78
N ALA A 41 -16.27 30.43 1.57
CA ALA A 41 -17.42 30.85 2.37
C ALA A 41 -17.02 31.90 3.43
N ALA A 42 -15.88 31.71 4.09
CA ALA A 42 -15.36 32.67 5.07
C ALA A 42 -15.01 34.02 4.43
N LEU A 43 -14.34 34.02 3.27
CA LEU A 43 -14.01 35.26 2.54
C LEU A 43 -15.28 35.97 2.02
N ALA A 44 -16.26 35.21 1.52
CA ALA A 44 -17.53 35.76 1.07
C ALA A 44 -18.34 36.37 2.23
N ALA A 45 -18.37 35.70 3.39
CA ALA A 45 -19.01 36.22 4.59
C ALA A 45 -18.35 37.52 5.08
N SER A 46 -17.01 37.59 5.05
CA SER A 46 -16.28 38.82 5.40
C SER A 46 -16.60 39.97 4.44
N LEU A 47 -16.71 39.69 3.14
CA LEU A 47 -17.14 40.70 2.16
C LEU A 47 -18.56 41.19 2.39
N GLU A 48 -19.49 40.26 2.66
CA GLU A 48 -20.88 40.58 2.93
C GLU A 48 -21.02 41.39 4.23
N GLU A 49 -20.23 41.09 5.26
CA GLU A 49 -20.22 41.84 6.52
C GLU A 49 -19.75 43.29 6.32
N VAL A 50 -18.68 43.51 5.56
CA VAL A 50 -18.18 44.87 5.25
C VAL A 50 -19.24 45.66 4.46
N MET A 51 -19.83 45.03 3.43
CA MET A 51 -20.87 45.68 2.63
C MET A 51 -22.14 45.97 3.42
N THR A 52 -22.53 45.07 4.34
CA THR A 52 -23.70 45.25 5.21
C THR A 52 -23.46 46.40 6.19
N LYS A 53 -22.28 46.47 6.83
CA LYS A 53 -21.91 47.57 7.73
C LYS A 53 -21.92 48.92 7.01
N ALA A 54 -21.34 49.01 5.81
CA ALA A 54 -21.36 50.23 5.02
C ALA A 54 -22.81 50.65 4.65
N ALA A 55 -23.67 49.67 4.32
CA ALA A 55 -25.07 49.92 4.03
C ALA A 55 -25.88 50.37 5.26
N GLU A 56 -25.64 49.77 6.44
CA GLU A 56 -26.28 50.17 7.70
C GLU A 56 -25.86 51.57 8.16
N GLU A 57 -24.59 51.92 7.96
CA GLU A 57 -24.04 53.25 8.27
C GLU A 57 -24.40 54.31 7.20
N GLY A 58 -24.99 53.89 6.07
CA GLY A 58 -25.39 54.78 4.98
C GLY A 58 -24.20 55.50 4.33
N ARG A 59 -23.00 54.92 4.41
CA ARG A 59 -21.77 55.49 3.84
C ARG A 59 -21.25 54.64 2.70
N THR A 60 -20.49 55.27 1.81
CA THR A 60 -19.67 54.53 0.85
C THR A 60 -18.45 53.95 1.56
N LEU A 61 -17.89 52.87 1.02
CA LEU A 61 -16.60 52.36 1.48
C LEU A 61 -15.56 53.47 1.35
N ASP A 62 -14.66 53.54 2.33
CA ASP A 62 -13.46 54.36 2.20
C ASP A 62 -12.41 53.67 1.31
N VAL A 63 -11.31 54.36 1.04
CA VAL A 63 -10.24 53.85 0.16
C VAL A 63 -9.61 52.56 0.72
N GLU A 64 -9.44 52.44 2.04
CA GLU A 64 -8.83 51.26 2.65
C GLU A 64 -9.78 50.04 2.57
N GLU A 65 -11.07 50.27 2.77
CA GLU A 65 -12.10 49.24 2.65
C GLU A 65 -12.35 48.81 1.20
N GLU A 66 -12.26 49.74 0.24
CA GLU A 66 -12.36 49.44 -1.20
C GLU A 66 -11.17 48.58 -1.65
N GLU A 67 -9.96 48.90 -1.23
CA GLU A 67 -8.78 48.06 -1.47
C GLU A 67 -8.91 46.67 -0.83
N HIS A 68 -9.41 46.60 0.41
CA HIS A 68 -9.67 45.32 1.08
C HIS A 68 -10.73 44.49 0.35
N TYR A 69 -11.79 45.14 -0.15
CA TYR A 69 -12.84 44.50 -0.94
C TYR A 69 -12.27 43.89 -2.22
N ASP A 70 -11.51 44.67 -3.00
CA ASP A 70 -10.94 44.23 -4.26
C ASP A 70 -9.92 43.10 -4.08
N ASN A 71 -9.08 43.19 -3.05
CA ASN A 71 -8.14 42.14 -2.69
C ASN A 71 -8.87 40.84 -2.32
N THR A 72 -9.89 40.93 -1.47
CA THR A 72 -10.69 39.76 -1.07
C THR A 72 -11.45 39.16 -2.25
N ALA A 73 -12.00 39.99 -3.13
CA ALA A 73 -12.66 39.56 -4.36
C ALA A 73 -11.67 38.87 -5.32
N ALA A 74 -10.44 39.36 -5.42
CA ALA A 74 -9.38 38.69 -6.18
C ALA A 74 -9.01 37.33 -5.58
N GLU A 75 -8.90 37.22 -4.26
CA GLU A 75 -8.66 35.94 -3.57
C GLU A 75 -9.79 34.93 -3.82
N ILE A 76 -11.05 35.36 -3.75
CA ILE A 76 -12.20 34.48 -4.06
C ILE A 76 -12.11 33.94 -5.48
N ARG A 77 -11.77 34.78 -6.47
CA ARG A 77 -11.57 34.34 -7.86
C ARG A 77 -10.44 33.31 -7.98
N GLN A 78 -9.35 33.49 -7.24
CA GLN A 78 -8.25 32.52 -7.21
C GLN A 78 -8.68 31.19 -6.58
N VAL A 79 -9.41 31.23 -5.47
CA VAL A 79 -9.95 30.04 -4.79
C VAL A 79 -10.93 29.30 -5.70
N ASP A 80 -11.83 30.01 -6.37
CA ASP A 80 -12.78 29.41 -7.33
C ASP A 80 -12.06 28.73 -8.51
N ALA A 81 -11.01 29.37 -9.05
CA ALA A 81 -10.17 28.75 -10.06
C ALA A 81 -9.46 27.48 -9.53
N HIS A 82 -9.03 27.48 -8.27
CA HIS A 82 -8.41 26.31 -7.64
C HIS A 82 -9.42 25.17 -7.40
N LEU A 83 -10.64 25.50 -6.95
CA LEU A 83 -11.74 24.55 -6.79
C LEU A 83 -12.12 23.88 -8.10
N LYS A 84 -12.18 24.63 -9.21
CA LYS A 84 -12.45 24.08 -10.53
C LYS A 84 -11.40 23.03 -10.93
N ARG A 85 -10.11 23.37 -10.81
CA ARG A 85 -9.00 22.43 -11.13
C ARG A 85 -9.03 21.19 -10.25
N LEU A 86 -9.34 21.34 -8.95
CA LEU A 86 -9.44 20.21 -8.02
C LEU A 86 -10.60 19.28 -8.37
N ARG A 87 -11.77 19.82 -8.74
CA ARG A 87 -12.92 19.01 -9.18
C ARG A 87 -12.66 18.31 -10.51
N GLU A 88 -11.98 18.95 -11.46
CA GLU A 88 -11.56 18.29 -12.70
C GLU A 88 -10.59 17.12 -12.42
N LEU A 89 -9.66 17.33 -11.49
CA LEU A 89 -8.73 16.29 -11.05
C LEU A 89 -9.46 15.15 -10.33
N GLU A 90 -10.43 15.46 -9.46
CA GLU A 90 -11.29 14.48 -8.80
C GLU A 90 -12.09 13.66 -9.82
N ALA A 91 -12.73 14.32 -10.79
CA ALA A 91 -13.50 13.66 -11.85
C ALA A 91 -12.60 12.76 -12.72
N GLY A 92 -11.39 13.22 -13.06
CA GLY A 92 -10.40 12.40 -13.76
C GLY A 92 -9.99 11.17 -12.97
N LYS A 93 -9.76 11.32 -11.67
CA LYS A 93 -9.46 10.16 -10.79
C LYS A 93 -10.63 9.20 -10.68
N ALA A 94 -11.86 9.72 -10.54
CA ALA A 94 -13.08 8.91 -10.49
C ALA A 94 -13.30 8.13 -11.81
N ALA A 95 -13.02 8.74 -12.96
CA ALA A 95 -13.14 8.07 -14.26
C ALA A 95 -12.12 6.93 -14.44
N THR A 96 -10.92 7.06 -13.87
CA THR A 96 -9.89 6.02 -13.88
C THR A 96 -9.99 5.02 -12.73
N ALA A 97 -10.89 5.28 -11.77
CA ALA A 97 -11.06 4.43 -10.61
C ALA A 97 -11.77 3.13 -11.03
N GLN A 98 -11.10 2.01 -10.88
CA GLN A 98 -11.76 0.72 -11.04
C GLN A 98 -12.71 0.49 -9.86
N PRO A 99 -13.93 -0.04 -10.12
CA PRO A 99 -14.84 -0.37 -9.06
C PRO A 99 -14.21 -1.41 -8.14
N VAL A 100 -14.11 -1.10 -6.86
CA VAL A 100 -13.74 -2.07 -5.84
C VAL A 100 -14.86 -3.09 -5.80
N LYS A 101 -14.61 -4.30 -6.32
CA LYS A 101 -15.52 -5.43 -6.13
C LYS A 101 -15.62 -5.64 -4.63
N GLN A 102 -16.74 -5.23 -4.02
CA GLN A 102 -17.04 -5.64 -2.66
C GLN A 102 -16.95 -7.16 -2.63
N ALA A 103 -16.11 -7.69 -1.74
CA ALA A 103 -16.12 -9.10 -1.38
C ALA A 103 -17.39 -9.40 -0.56
N GLY A 104 -18.55 -9.18 -1.17
CA GLY A 104 -19.81 -9.74 -0.74
C GLY A 104 -19.90 -11.15 -1.30
N ASN A 105 -19.68 -12.13 -0.41
CA ASN A 105 -20.03 -13.52 -0.59
C ASN A 105 -19.29 -14.26 -1.73
N GLY A 106 -18.05 -14.65 -1.43
CA GLY A 106 -17.61 -16.02 -1.74
C GLY A 106 -17.30 -16.38 -3.19
N ASN A 107 -17.12 -15.43 -4.11
CA ASN A 107 -16.45 -15.76 -5.37
C ASN A 107 -15.58 -14.60 -5.85
N VAL A 108 -14.32 -14.60 -5.38
CA VAL A 108 -13.27 -13.76 -5.98
C VAL A 108 -12.99 -14.31 -7.37
N ALA A 109 -13.14 -13.48 -8.40
CA ALA A 109 -12.48 -13.75 -9.67
C ALA A 109 -10.98 -13.81 -9.35
N ALA A 110 -10.43 -15.02 -9.31
CA ALA A 110 -9.04 -15.24 -9.00
C ALA A 110 -8.20 -14.40 -9.98
N VAL A 111 -7.62 -13.32 -9.47
CA VAL A 111 -6.42 -12.75 -10.08
C VAL A 111 -5.41 -13.87 -9.99
N ALA A 112 -5.15 -14.54 -11.11
CA ALA A 112 -4.10 -15.53 -11.21
C ALA A 112 -2.80 -14.82 -10.81
N SER A 113 -2.30 -15.13 -9.61
CA SER A 113 -1.04 -14.61 -9.05
C SER A 113 -1.08 -13.21 -8.41
N ALA A 114 -1.84 -13.04 -7.32
CA ALA A 114 -1.42 -12.11 -6.26
C ALA A 114 -0.45 -12.84 -5.31
N PRO A 115 0.72 -12.27 -4.95
CA PRO A 115 1.62 -12.89 -3.99
C PRO A 115 0.91 -12.93 -2.63
N VAL A 116 0.64 -14.13 -2.14
CA VAL A 116 0.11 -14.34 -0.80
C VAL A 116 1.21 -13.91 0.19
N ILE A 117 1.07 -12.71 0.75
CA ILE A 117 1.95 -12.19 1.81
C ILE A 117 1.59 -12.97 3.08
N ARG A 118 2.29 -14.07 3.32
CA ARG A 118 2.22 -14.83 4.56
C ARG A 118 3.33 -14.36 5.49
N VAL A 119 2.93 -13.93 6.68
CA VAL A 119 3.86 -13.62 7.77
C VAL A 119 4.35 -14.95 8.32
N GLU A 120 5.54 -15.38 7.92
CA GLU A 120 6.21 -16.50 8.58
C GLU A 120 6.62 -16.07 9.99
N GLN A 121 6.22 -16.85 11.00
CA GLN A 121 6.74 -16.65 12.35
C GLN A 121 8.25 -16.88 12.31
N LYS A 122 9.02 -15.87 12.72
CA LYS A 122 10.48 -15.94 12.78
C LYS A 122 10.89 -16.90 13.91
N LEU A 123 11.02 -18.17 13.56
CA LEU A 123 11.49 -19.22 14.45
C LEU A 123 13.00 -19.06 14.65
N ASP A 124 13.48 -19.24 15.87
CA ASP A 124 14.92 -19.25 16.12
C ASP A 124 15.61 -20.39 15.36
N LYS A 125 16.86 -20.12 15.00
CA LYS A 125 17.72 -21.00 14.22
C LYS A 125 17.78 -22.41 14.83
N GLY A 126 17.43 -23.42 14.03
CA GLY A 126 17.43 -24.84 14.45
C GLY A 126 16.09 -25.39 14.96
N ILE A 127 15.11 -24.56 15.34
CA ILE A 127 13.78 -25.03 15.79
C ILE A 127 13.04 -25.76 14.66
N GLY A 128 13.16 -25.29 13.42
CA GLY A 128 12.54 -25.94 12.25
C GLY A 128 13.02 -27.38 12.04
N PHE A 129 14.32 -27.64 12.23
CA PHE A 129 14.88 -29.00 12.12
C PHE A 129 14.40 -29.91 13.26
N ALA A 130 14.34 -29.38 14.49
CA ALA A 130 13.82 -30.14 15.62
C ALA A 130 12.35 -30.56 15.41
N ARG A 131 11.51 -29.66 14.86
CA ARG A 131 10.12 -29.97 14.51
C ARG A 131 10.01 -31.02 13.41
N PHE A 132 10.88 -30.95 12.40
CA PHE A 132 10.97 -31.95 11.34
C PHE A 132 11.36 -33.32 11.89
N ALA A 133 12.45 -33.40 12.66
CA ALA A 133 12.92 -34.64 13.27
C ALA A 133 11.85 -35.24 14.21
N LYS A 134 11.18 -34.42 15.01
CA LYS A 134 10.08 -34.86 15.88
C LYS A 134 8.90 -35.42 15.08
N SER A 135 8.51 -34.75 14.00
CA SER A 135 7.40 -35.19 13.14
C SER A 135 7.74 -36.51 12.44
N LEU A 136 9.00 -36.67 12.00
CA LEU A 136 9.48 -37.90 11.37
C LEU A 136 9.60 -39.06 12.36
N ALA A 137 10.08 -38.79 13.58
CA ALA A 137 10.18 -39.79 14.65
C ALA A 137 8.79 -40.24 15.13
N ALA A 138 7.86 -39.31 15.28
CA ALA A 138 6.46 -39.60 15.64
C ALA A 138 5.76 -40.47 14.58
N ALA A 139 6.12 -40.27 13.31
CA ALA A 139 5.62 -41.06 12.18
C ALA A 139 6.46 -42.31 11.86
N LYS A 140 7.39 -42.70 12.74
CA LYS A 140 8.25 -43.88 12.56
C LYS A 140 8.98 -43.92 11.21
N GLY A 141 9.34 -42.76 10.67
CA GLY A 141 10.02 -42.63 9.37
C GLY A 141 9.09 -42.61 8.15
N VAL A 142 7.77 -42.76 8.32
CA VAL A 142 6.78 -42.68 7.24
C VAL A 142 6.47 -41.22 6.94
N ARG A 143 6.83 -40.77 5.73
CA ARG A 143 6.76 -39.34 5.35
C ARG A 143 5.34 -38.78 5.25
N SER A 144 4.41 -39.58 4.74
CA SER A 144 2.99 -39.18 4.63
C SER A 144 2.39 -38.93 6.01
N GLU A 145 2.65 -39.83 6.95
CA GLU A 145 2.24 -39.68 8.33
C GLU A 145 2.98 -38.52 9.02
N ALA A 146 4.27 -38.31 8.73
CA ALA A 146 5.03 -37.19 9.28
C ALA A 146 4.44 -35.84 8.83
N LEU A 147 3.95 -35.75 7.60
CA LEU A 147 3.25 -34.59 7.07
C LEU A 147 1.90 -34.36 7.76
N GLU A 148 1.17 -35.42 8.07
CA GLU A 148 -0.09 -35.33 8.84
C GLU A 148 0.17 -34.89 10.29
N VAL A 149 1.19 -35.46 10.94
CA VAL A 149 1.62 -35.06 12.29
C VAL A 149 2.07 -33.60 12.30
N ALA A 150 2.84 -33.16 11.31
CA ALA A 150 3.27 -31.77 11.20
C ALA A 150 2.10 -30.81 10.99
N ARG A 151 1.09 -31.18 10.19
CA ARG A 151 -0.13 -30.38 10.01
C ARG A 151 -0.95 -30.28 11.29
N ARG A 152 -1.03 -31.36 12.06
CA ARG A 152 -1.77 -31.40 13.32
C ARG A 152 -1.08 -30.62 14.44
N GLN A 153 0.24 -30.74 14.53
CA GLN A 153 1.03 -30.19 15.64
C GLN A 153 1.55 -28.78 15.36
N TYR A 154 1.78 -28.44 14.09
CA TYR A 154 2.39 -27.18 13.66
C TYR A 154 1.64 -26.62 12.44
N PRO A 155 0.38 -26.18 12.61
CA PRO A 155 -0.45 -25.70 11.50
C PRO A 155 0.11 -24.45 10.81
N ASP A 156 0.81 -23.59 11.55
CA ASP A 156 1.35 -22.32 11.05
C ASP A 156 2.77 -22.44 10.44
N ASP A 157 3.37 -23.65 10.48
CA ASP A 157 4.74 -23.88 10.02
C ASP A 157 4.75 -24.34 8.56
N SER A 158 4.59 -23.36 7.65
CA SER A 158 4.46 -23.62 6.21
C SER A 158 5.73 -24.22 5.59
N ARG A 159 6.90 -23.84 6.11
CA ARG A 159 8.21 -24.36 5.70
C ARG A 159 8.36 -25.83 6.06
N LEU A 160 7.96 -26.23 7.27
CA LEU A 160 7.95 -27.64 7.67
C LEU A 160 7.05 -28.49 6.76
N HIS A 161 5.85 -28.00 6.45
CA HIS A 161 4.94 -28.72 5.55
C HIS A 161 5.50 -28.82 4.13
N HIS A 162 6.15 -27.77 3.66
CA HIS A 162 6.81 -27.77 2.35
C HIS A 162 7.96 -28.77 2.31
N VAL A 163 8.84 -28.82 3.32
CA VAL A 163 9.96 -29.76 3.38
C VAL A 163 9.48 -31.23 3.42
N LEU A 164 8.37 -31.51 4.09
CA LEU A 164 7.78 -32.86 4.12
C LEU A 164 7.04 -33.23 2.83
N LYS A 165 6.52 -32.24 2.09
CA LYS A 165 5.75 -32.43 0.84
C LYS A 165 6.64 -32.48 -0.40
N SER A 166 7.63 -31.58 -0.48
CA SER A 166 8.59 -31.47 -1.56
C SER A 166 9.62 -32.57 -1.38
N ALA A 167 9.38 -33.70 -2.03
CA ALA A 167 10.24 -34.87 -1.98
C ALA A 167 11.73 -34.46 -2.10
N VAL A 168 12.51 -34.62 -1.03
CA VAL A 168 13.97 -34.76 -1.14
C VAL A 168 14.20 -36.05 -1.93
N GLY A 169 14.24 -35.92 -3.26
CA GLY A 169 14.80 -36.90 -4.16
C GLY A 169 16.30 -36.66 -4.24
N ALA A 170 17.07 -37.71 -3.90
CA ALA A 170 18.54 -37.80 -3.88
C ALA A 170 19.25 -37.10 -2.71
N GLY A 171 19.81 -37.91 -1.80
CA GLY A 171 20.74 -37.46 -0.78
C GLY A 171 20.60 -38.23 0.53
N THR A 172 21.51 -39.16 0.77
CA THR A 172 21.67 -39.90 2.03
C THR A 172 21.88 -38.93 3.22
N THR A 173 21.58 -39.36 4.45
CA THR A 173 21.76 -38.60 5.71
C THR A 173 23.21 -38.14 5.99
N THR A 174 24.16 -38.41 5.10
CA THR A 174 25.59 -38.11 5.26
C THR A 174 26.03 -36.83 4.52
N ASP A 175 25.17 -36.16 3.75
CA ASP A 175 25.60 -35.06 2.87
C ASP A 175 25.60 -33.66 3.55
N PRO A 176 26.73 -32.95 3.73
CA PRO A 176 26.77 -31.66 4.44
C PRO A 176 25.82 -30.58 3.87
N GLN A 177 25.43 -30.72 2.60
CA GLN A 177 24.56 -29.78 1.90
C GLN A 177 23.09 -29.80 2.37
N TRP A 178 22.60 -30.89 2.99
CA TRP A 178 21.23 -30.95 3.53
C TRP A 178 21.05 -30.19 4.85
N ALA A 179 22.11 -30.12 5.67
CA ALA A 179 22.09 -29.41 6.95
C ALA A 179 22.25 -27.89 6.76
N GLY A 180 22.98 -27.45 5.72
CA GLY A 180 23.26 -26.04 5.47
C GLY A 180 22.01 -25.19 5.24
N SER A 181 20.99 -25.72 4.56
CA SER A 181 19.73 -25.00 4.32
C SER A 181 18.82 -24.87 5.55
N LEU A 182 19.21 -25.45 6.69
CA LEU A 182 18.52 -25.35 7.99
C LEU A 182 19.34 -24.64 9.07
N SER A 183 20.64 -24.42 8.84
CA SER A 183 21.57 -23.79 9.78
C SER A 183 22.07 -22.43 9.32
N GLU A 184 21.44 -21.77 8.36
CA GLU A 184 21.71 -20.37 8.02
C GLU A 184 20.41 -19.59 7.87
N TYR A 185 20.40 -18.43 8.54
CA TYR A 185 19.29 -17.54 8.90
C TYR A 185 18.40 -17.99 10.07
#